data_AF-A0AAV5AJ18-F1
#
_entry.id   AF-A0AAV5AJ18-F1
#
_cell.length_a   1.000
_cell.length_b   1.000
_cell.length_c   1.000
_cell.angle_alpha   90.00
_cell.angle_beta   90.00
_cell.angle_gamma   90.00
#
_symmetry.space_group_name_H-M   'P 1'
#
loop_
_entity.id
_entity.type
_entity.pdbx_description
1 polymer ?
#
loop_
_entity_poly.entity_id
_entity_poly.type
_entity_poly.pdbx_seq_one_letter_code
_entity_poly.pdbx_strand_id
1 'polypeptide(L)'
;MASVSWRTTHVLLVAPAGWGHMRTCIVFACKLARVRPNSIIITIPVTGEYKSMVDEEIDRCLSAEEKNAKDRIQYATLTTVM
;
A
#
# COMPACT_ATOMS: atom_id res chain seq x y z
N MET A 1 2.83 11.91 33.15
CA MET A 1 3.26 11.83 31.74
C MET A 1 2.29 10.90 31.03
N ALA A 2 1.42 11.42 30.15
CA ALA A 2 0.51 10.57 29.39
C ALA A 2 1.31 9.80 28.34
N SER A 3 1.25 8.47 28.36
CA SER A 3 1.84 7.66 27.30
C SER A 3 1.09 7.94 26.00
N VAL A 4 1.82 8.37 24.97
CA VAL A 4 1.24 8.50 23.63
C VAL A 4 1.03 7.07 23.12
N SER A 5 -0.19 6.56 23.29
CA SER A 5 -0.66 5.39 22.57
C SER A 5 -0.67 5.76 21.09
N TRP A 6 0.36 5.37 20.35
CA TRP A 6 0.35 5.45 18.89
C TRP A 6 -0.67 4.44 18.38
N ARG A 7 -1.92 4.87 18.24
CA ARG A 7 -2.93 4.07 17.56
C ARG A 7 -2.49 3.92 16.10
N THR A 8 -2.02 2.72 15.74
CA THR A 8 -1.77 2.36 14.36
C THR A 8 -3.04 2.59 13.55
N THR A 9 -2.97 3.48 12.57
CA THR A 9 -4.10 3.78 11.68
C THR A 9 -4.09 2.76 10.54
N HIS A 10 -5.22 2.10 10.30
CA HIS A 10 -5.38 1.22 9.14
C HIS A 10 -6.15 1.97 8.04
N VAL A 11 -5.59 2.00 6.83
CA VAL A 11 -6.18 2.66 5.67
C VAL A 11 -6.40 1.64 4.58
N LEU A 12 -7.66 1.51 4.14
CA LEU A 12 -8.00 0.76 2.94
C LEU A 12 -8.04 1.72 1.76
N LEU A 13 -7.23 1.49 0.73
CA LEU A 13 -7.28 2.26 -0.52
C LEU A 13 -7.87 1.39 -1.62
N VAL A 14 -8.94 1.86 -2.25
CA VAL A 14 -9.65 1.15 -3.32
C VAL A 14 -9.55 1.95 -4.60
N ALA A 15 -9.23 1.28 -5.70
CA ALA A 15 -9.20 1.86 -7.04
C ALA A 15 -10.26 1.17 -7.92
N PRO A 16 -10.95 1.91 -8.81
CA PRO A 16 -11.71 1.30 -9.90
C PRO A 16 -10.82 0.41 -10.77
N ALA A 17 -11.44 -0.47 -11.55
CA ALA A 17 -10.73 -1.30 -12.53
C ALA A 17 -9.89 -0.42 -13.48
N GLY A 18 -8.74 -0.95 -13.88
CA GLY A 18 -7.79 -0.28 -14.77
C GLY A 18 -6.48 0.11 -14.09
N TRP A 19 -5.38 -0.19 -14.78
CA TRP A 19 -4.02 0.03 -14.28
C TRP A 19 -3.72 1.48 -13.91
N GLY A 20 -4.23 2.48 -14.64
CA GLY A 20 -3.98 3.89 -14.33
C GLY A 20 -4.48 4.30 -12.94
N HIS A 21 -5.64 3.79 -12.53
CA HIS A 21 -6.20 4.03 -11.19
C HIS A 21 -5.38 3.29 -10.12
N MET A 22 -5.10 2.01 -10.37
CA MET A 22 -4.30 1.17 -9.46
C MET A 22 -2.91 1.76 -9.23
N ARG A 23 -2.23 2.15 -10.29
CA ARG A 23 -0.91 2.80 -10.22
C ARG A 23 -0.94 4.06 -9.37
N THR A 24 -1.93 4.93 -9.59
CA THR A 24 -2.08 6.17 -8.80
C THR A 24 -2.29 5.86 -7.32
N CYS A 25 -3.09 4.83 -7.03
CA CYS A 25 -3.35 4.33 -5.68
C CYS A 25 -2.06 3.84 -4.98
N ILE A 26 -1.25 3.04 -5.67
CA ILE A 26 0.04 2.52 -5.18
C ILE A 26 1.03 3.66 -4.92
N VAL A 27 1.17 4.58 -5.88
CA VAL A 27 2.07 5.75 -5.72
C VAL A 27 1.67 6.59 -4.51
N PHE A 28 0.36 6.78 -4.28
CA PHE A 28 -0.13 7.45 -3.10
C PHE A 28 0.16 6.66 -1.81
N ALA A 29 -0.05 5.35 -1.83
CA ALA A 29 0.27 4.46 -0.71
C ALA A 29 1.75 4.56 -0.31
N CYS A 30 2.66 4.52 -1.28
CA CYS A 30 4.10 4.67 -1.04
C CYS A 30 4.45 6.02 -0.41
N LYS A 31 3.86 7.12 -0.89
CA LYS A 31 4.05 8.45 -0.28
C LYS A 31 3.52 8.48 1.16
N LEU A 32 2.37 7.88 1.41
CA LEU A 32 1.75 7.86 2.73
C LEU A 32 2.55 7.02 3.73
N ALA A 33 3.05 5.86 3.30
CA ALA A 33 3.92 4.99 4.10
C ALA A 33 5.24 5.68 4.46
N ARG A 34 5.82 6.47 3.56
CA ARG A 34 7.02 7.29 3.81
C ARG A 34 6.80 8.39 4.86
N VAL A 35 5.66 9.07 4.81
CA VAL A 35 5.36 10.17 5.73
C VAL A 35 4.99 9.66 7.12
N ARG A 36 4.38 8.47 7.20
CA ARG A 36 3.88 7.90 8.47
C ARG A 36 4.36 6.46 8.74
N PRO A 37 5.66 6.15 8.63
CA PRO A 37 6.17 4.78 8.57
C PRO A 37 5.92 3.95 9.84
N ASN A 38 5.67 4.62 10.97
CA ASN A 38 5.46 3.98 12.27
C ASN A 38 4.01 4.05 12.78
N SER A 39 3.09 4.66 12.03
CA SER A 39 1.71 4.90 12.52
C SER A 39 0.62 4.55 11.51
N ILE A 40 0.96 3.99 10.35
CA ILE A 40 0.00 3.60 9.33
C ILE A 40 0.25 2.20 8.79
N ILE A 41 -0.82 1.48 8.50
CA ILE A 41 -0.85 0.27 7.68
C ILE A 41 -1.83 0.55 6.55
N ILE A 42 -1.41 0.26 5.32
CA ILE A 42 -2.16 0.53 4.11
C ILE A 42 -2.49 -0.80 3.45
N THR A 43 -3.77 -1.05 3.20
CA THR A 43 -4.24 -2.24 2.48
C THR A 43 -4.81 -1.83 1.13
N ILE A 44 -4.40 -2.51 0.07
CA ILE A 44 -4.87 -2.29 -1.30
C ILE A 44 -5.49 -3.60 -1.83
N PRO A 45 -6.79 -3.66 -2.15
CA PRO A 45 -7.34 -4.78 -2.89
C PRO A 45 -6.82 -4.73 -4.33
N VAL A 46 -6.23 -5.82 -4.79
CA VAL A 46 -5.58 -5.94 -6.10
C VAL A 46 -6.16 -7.12 -6.84
N THR A 47 -6.60 -6.95 -8.08
CA THR A 47 -7.00 -8.08 -8.93
C THR A 47 -5.76 -8.92 -9.28
N GLY A 48 -5.90 -10.24 -9.35
CA GLY A 48 -4.77 -11.15 -9.56
C GLY A 48 -3.88 -10.82 -10.77
N GLU A 49 -4.48 -10.29 -11.85
CA GLU A 49 -3.77 -9.87 -13.07
C GLU A 49 -2.77 -8.73 -12.86
N TYR A 50 -2.95 -7.88 -11.84
CA TYR A 50 -2.09 -6.72 -11.60
C TYR A 50 -1.00 -6.98 -10.57
N LYS A 51 -0.96 -8.15 -9.94
CA LYS A 51 -0.06 -8.42 -8.81
C LYS A 51 1.41 -8.09 -9.12
N SER A 52 1.95 -8.62 -10.22
CA SER A 52 3.36 -8.36 -10.60
C SER A 52 3.61 -6.88 -10.88
N MET A 53 2.66 -6.21 -11.54
CA MET A 53 2.76 -4.78 -11.82
C MET A 53 2.73 -3.94 -10.54
N VAL A 54 1.96 -4.36 -9.53
CA VAL A 54 1.94 -3.73 -8.21
C VAL A 54 3.29 -3.86 -7.52
N ASP A 55 3.87 -5.06 -7.52
CA ASP A 55 5.19 -5.30 -6.93
C ASP A 55 6.26 -4.41 -7.59
N GLU A 56 6.29 -4.38 -8.92
CA GLU A 56 7.21 -3.53 -9.69
C GLU A 56 7.03 -2.03 -9.41
N GLU A 57 5.79 -1.55 -9.26
CA GLU A 57 5.55 -0.14 -8.97
C GLU A 57 5.92 0.21 -7.52
N ILE A 58 5.72 -0.69 -6.55
CA ILE A 58 6.18 -0.49 -5.17
C ILE A 58 7.71 -0.41 -5.14
N ASP A 59 8.41 -1.31 -5.84
CA ASP A 59 9.87 -1.29 -5.92
C ASP A 59 10.43 -0.08 -6.67
N ARG A 60 9.70 0.42 -7.67
CA ARG A 60 10.03 1.70 -8.32
C ARG A 60 9.83 2.87 -7.38
N CYS A 61 8.80 2.83 -6.54
CA CYS A 61 8.45 3.93 -5.65
C CYS A 61 9.32 3.97 -4.40
N LEU A 62 9.73 2.83 -3.86
CA LEU A 62 10.44 2.69 -2.57
C LEU A 62 11.77 1.95 -2.75
N SER A 63 12.86 2.53 -2.25
CA SER A 63 14.19 1.93 -2.36
C SER A 63 14.33 0.67 -1.49
N ALA A 64 15.41 -0.08 -1.68
CA ALA A 64 15.69 -1.29 -0.89
C ALA A 64 15.87 -0.99 0.61
N GLU A 65 16.37 0.19 0.94
CA GLU A 65 16.59 0.67 2.32
C GLU A 65 15.27 1.04 3.03
N GLU A 66 14.20 1.32 2.27
CA GLU A 66 12.89 1.72 2.79
C GLU A 66 12.01 0.54 3.23
N LYS A 67 12.64 -0.50 3.81
CA LYS A 67 11.96 -1.74 4.23
C LYS A 67 10.73 -1.49 5.11
N ASN A 68 10.84 -0.63 6.13
CA ASN A 68 9.72 -0.33 7.02
C ASN A 68 8.52 0.27 6.26
N ALA A 69 8.76 1.13 5.26
CA ALA A 69 7.66 1.69 4.45
C ALA A 69 7.03 0.63 3.54
N LYS A 70 7.84 -0.26 2.96
CA LYS A 70 7.35 -1.41 2.16
C LYS A 70 6.48 -2.33 3.02
N ASP A 71 6.91 -2.65 4.24
CA ASP A 71 6.19 -3.52 5.18
C ASP A 71 4.83 -2.93 5.63
N ARG A 72 4.61 -1.61 5.46
CA ARG A 72 3.30 -0.97 5.72
C ARG A 72 2.32 -1.08 4.58
N ILE A 73 2.75 -1.47 3.39
CA ILE A 73 1.88 -1.64 2.23
C ILE A 73 1.56 -3.12 2.10
N GLN A 74 0.30 -3.45 2.30
CA GLN A 74 -0.25 -4.78 2.14
C GLN A 74 -1.21 -4.75 0.97
N TYR A 75 -1.24 -5.82 0.19
CA TYR A 75 -2.27 -5.96 -0.83
C TYR A 75 -2.92 -7.33 -0.73
N ALA A 76 -4.24 -7.34 -0.86
CA ALA A 76 -5.05 -8.55 -0.85
C ALA A 76 -5.43 -8.87 -2.29
N THR A 77 -5.03 -10.05 -2.76
CA THR A 77 -5.43 -10.50 -4.09
C THR A 77 -6.91 -10.85 -4.08
N LEU A 78 -7.71 -10.10 -4.84
CA LEU A 78 -9.10 -10.40 -5.08
C LEU A 78 -9.18 -11.42 -6.22
N THR A 79 -9.72 -12.59 -5.91
CA THR A 79 -10.16 -13.55 -6.91
C THR A 79 -11.57 -13.16 -7.34
N THR A 80 -11.76 -12.80 -8.60
CA THR A 80 -13.09 -12.63 -9.16
C THR A 80 -13.73 -14.02 -9.26
N VAL A 81 -14.74 -14.27 -8.44
CA VAL A 81 -15.59 -15.46 -8.59
C VAL A 81 -16.58 -15.13 -9.71
N MET A 82 -16.40 -15.76 -10.86
CA MET A 82 -17.36 -15.70 -11.98
C MET A 82 -18.56 -16.60 -11.70
#